data_AF-A0A3T0D6X2-F1
#
_entry.id   AF-A0A3T0D6X2-F1
#
_cell.length_a   1.000
_cell.length_b   1.000
_cell.length_c   1.000
_cell.angle_alpha   90.00
_cell.angle_beta   90.00
_cell.angle_gamma   90.00
#
_symmetry.space_group_name_H-M   'P 1'
#
loop_
_entity.id
_entity.type
_entity.pdbx_description
1 polymer ?
#
loop_
_entity_poly.entity_id
_entity_poly.type
_entity_poly.pdbx_seq_one_letter_code
_entity_poly.pdbx_strand_id
1 'polypeptide(L)'
;MMAWLVKQINKKNKGFTLIEMVVVLAIIAVLIAIAVPQVLKQINKAKINADKANAKSIATAIQQYVGDGNTVTQTTWNQVDTEPWVNTYLTGGVPAVRYNNSWHFYYMTDSVGDTVYVGAGPSDTSVYQIYPYPDNNANNPYK
;
A
#
# COMPACT_ATOMS: atom_id res chain seq x y z
N MET A 1 -61.53 -26.21 -30.37
CA MET A 1 -60.57 -27.18 -29.80
C MET A 1 -59.29 -26.51 -29.28
N MET A 2 -59.36 -25.28 -28.73
CA MET A 2 -58.15 -24.55 -28.26
C MET A 2 -58.31 -23.92 -26.86
N ALA A 3 -59.48 -24.05 -26.21
CA ALA A 3 -59.75 -23.42 -24.91
C ALA A 3 -59.10 -24.13 -23.71
N TRP A 4 -58.44 -25.28 -23.92
CA TRP A 4 -57.85 -26.08 -22.84
C TRP A 4 -56.37 -25.76 -22.57
N LEU A 5 -55.69 -25.03 -23.47
CA LEU A 5 -54.24 -24.78 -23.36
C LEU A 5 -53.83 -23.60 -22.45
N VAL A 6 -54.78 -22.83 -21.90
CA VAL A 6 -54.46 -21.64 -21.08
C VAL A 6 -54.67 -21.91 -19.58
N LYS A 7 -54.66 -23.18 -19.16
CA LYS A 7 -54.78 -23.52 -17.73
C LYS A 7 -53.41 -23.45 -17.04
N GLN A 8 -53.30 -22.44 -16.18
CA GLN A 8 -52.38 -22.33 -15.04
C GLN A 8 -50.94 -21.87 -15.31
N ILE A 9 -50.77 -20.56 -15.49
CA ILE A 9 -49.60 -19.85 -14.94
C ILE A 9 -50.12 -18.87 -13.88
N ASN A 10 -50.62 -19.40 -12.77
CA ASN A 10 -50.88 -18.59 -11.58
C ASN A 10 -50.18 -19.25 -10.39
N LYS A 11 -48.85 -19.37 -10.49
CA LYS A 11 -48.02 -19.55 -9.30
C LYS A 11 -48.11 -18.22 -8.56
N LYS A 12 -48.63 -18.26 -7.32
CA LYS A 12 -48.56 -17.16 -6.37
C LYS A 12 -47.09 -16.87 -6.09
N ASN A 13 -46.46 -16.10 -6.96
CA ASN A 13 -45.15 -15.52 -6.73
C ASN A 13 -45.37 -14.51 -5.60
N LYS A 14 -45.12 -14.94 -4.36
CA LYS A 14 -45.02 -14.03 -3.22
C LYS A 14 -43.81 -13.13 -3.51
N GLY A 15 -44.07 -11.97 -4.12
CA GLY A 15 -43.07 -10.94 -4.31
C GLY A 15 -42.60 -10.41 -2.97
N PHE A 16 -41.33 -10.01 -2.90
CA PHE A 16 -40.76 -9.33 -1.74
C PHE A 16 -41.60 -8.09 -1.43
N THR A 17 -41.94 -7.87 -0.17
CA THR A 17 -42.65 -6.65 0.24
C THR A 17 -41.67 -5.48 0.34
N LEU A 18 -42.15 -4.28 0.05
CA LEU A 18 -41.32 -3.06 0.16
C LEU A 18 -40.82 -2.86 1.61
N ILE A 19 -41.63 -3.22 2.60
CA ILE A 19 -41.25 -3.10 4.00
C ILE A 19 -40.08 -4.02 4.37
N GLU A 20 -40.03 -5.24 3.82
CA GLU A 20 -38.92 -6.15 4.07
C GLU A 20 -37.60 -5.59 3.52
N MET A 21 -37.62 -4.93 2.36
CA MET A 21 -36.43 -4.28 1.81
C MET A 21 -36.01 -3.03 2.60
N VAL A 22 -36.96 -2.26 3.13
CA VAL A 22 -36.65 -1.08 3.95
C VAL A 22 -35.94 -1.47 5.26
N VAL A 23 -36.41 -2.51 5.95
CA VAL A 23 -35.77 -2.98 7.19
C VAL A 23 -34.37 -3.51 6.93
N VAL A 24 -34.17 -4.26 5.83
CA VAL A 24 -32.84 -4.80 5.47
C VAL A 24 -31.85 -3.68 5.16
N LEU A 25 -32.25 -2.68 4.37
CA LEU A 25 -31.40 -1.53 4.07
C LEU A 25 -31.06 -0.71 5.32
N ALA A 26 -32.01 -0.57 6.25
CA ALA A 26 -31.77 0.11 7.52
C ALA A 26 -30.66 -0.58 8.34
N ILE A 27 -30.67 -1.91 8.43
CA ILE A 27 -29.63 -2.67 9.14
C ILE A 27 -28.28 -2.56 8.41
N ILE A 28 -28.26 -2.69 7.08
CA ILE A 28 -27.04 -2.56 6.28
C ILE A 28 -26.40 -1.17 6.46
N ALA A 29 -27.21 -0.10 6.50
CA ALA A 29 -26.71 1.26 6.71
C ALA A 29 -25.96 1.41 8.05
N VAL A 30 -26.50 0.83 9.13
CA VAL A 30 -25.85 0.84 10.45
C VAL A 30 -24.54 0.06 10.42
N LEU A 31 -24.50 -1.10 9.77
CA LEU A 31 -23.27 -1.91 9.65
C LEU A 31 -22.18 -1.18 8.86
N ILE A 32 -22.52 -0.56 7.72
CA ILE A 32 -21.59 0.20 6.88
C ILE A 32 -21.00 1.38 7.64
N ALA A 33 -21.82 2.10 8.42
CA ALA A 33 -21.37 3.26 9.20
C ALA A 33 -20.21 2.91 10.15
N ILE A 34 -20.21 1.70 10.71
CA ILE A 34 -19.14 1.22 11.60
C ILE A 34 -17.99 0.58 10.80
N ALA A 35 -18.31 -0.19 9.75
CA ALA A 35 -17.33 -0.97 9.01
C ALA A 35 -16.39 -0.11 8.15
N VAL A 36 -16.91 0.90 7.45
CA VAL A 36 -16.13 1.73 6.52
C VAL A 36 -14.90 2.39 7.15
N PRO A 37 -15.00 3.14 8.28
CA PRO A 37 -13.83 3.78 8.88
C PRO A 37 -12.78 2.76 9.33
N GLN A 38 -13.20 1.56 9.77
CA GLN A 38 -12.28 0.50 10.16
C GLN A 38 -11.53 -0.07 8.95
N VAL A 39 -12.22 -0.31 7.83
CA VAL A 39 -11.61 -0.81 6.59
C VAL A 39 -10.60 0.21 6.05
N LEU A 40 -10.93 1.51 6.04
CA LEU A 40 -10.02 2.56 5.59
C LEU A 40 -8.71 2.59 6.41
N LYS A 41 -8.80 2.43 7.74
CA LYS A 41 -7.61 2.31 8.60
C LYS A 41 -6.76 1.09 8.27
N GLN A 42 -7.41 -0.05 7.99
CA GLN A 42 -6.69 -1.28 7.61
C GLN A 42 -5.99 -1.14 6.26
N ILE A 43 -6.62 -0.50 5.28
CA ILE A 43 -6.00 -0.22 3.97
C ILE A 43 -4.76 0.66 4.15
N ASN A 44 -4.85 1.74 4.95
CA ASN A 44 -3.70 2.60 5.22
C ASN A 44 -2.57 1.85 5.92
N LYS A 45 -2.88 0.99 6.89
CA LYS A 45 -1.89 0.12 7.54
C LYS A 45 -1.25 -0.87 6.56
N ALA A 46 -2.04 -1.44 5.64
CA ALA A 46 -1.53 -2.34 4.62
C ALA A 46 -0.58 -1.62 3.66
N LYS A 47 -0.88 -0.37 3.27
CA LYS A 47 0.01 0.49 2.46
C LYS A 47 1.33 0.75 3.19
N ILE A 48 1.28 1.16 4.46
CA ILE A 48 2.47 1.37 5.30
C ILE A 48 3.32 0.11 5.40
N ASN A 49 2.70 -1.05 5.60
CA ASN A 49 3.41 -2.33 5.69
C ASN A 49 4.03 -2.75 4.35
N ALA A 50 3.35 -2.48 3.23
CA ALA A 50 3.91 -2.71 1.90
C ALA A 50 5.14 -1.83 1.66
N ASP A 51 5.09 -0.56 2.05
CA ASP A 51 6.24 0.36 1.93
C ASP A 51 7.40 -0.06 2.81
N LYS A 52 7.15 -0.58 4.02
CA LYS A 52 8.20 -1.18 4.88
C LYS A 52 8.86 -2.39 4.22
N ALA A 53 8.09 -3.27 3.59
CA ALA A 53 8.61 -4.42 2.87
C ALA A 53 9.43 -4.01 1.63
N ASN A 54 8.94 -3.00 0.89
CA ASN A 54 9.63 -2.43 -0.26
C ASN A 54 10.95 -1.76 0.16
N ALA A 55 10.94 -0.94 1.22
CA ALA A 55 12.14 -0.30 1.76
C ALA A 55 13.20 -1.32 2.17
N LYS A 56 12.80 -2.43 2.80
CA LYS A 56 13.70 -3.55 3.11
C LYS A 56 14.29 -4.19 1.85
N SER A 57 13.46 -4.40 0.82
CA SER A 57 13.90 -4.98 -0.45
C SER A 57 14.92 -4.07 -1.15
N ILE A 58 14.69 -2.75 -1.15
CA ILE A 58 15.64 -1.75 -1.65
C ILE A 58 16.94 -1.79 -0.83
N ALA A 59 16.86 -1.84 0.49
CA ALA A 59 18.05 -1.94 1.33
C ALA A 59 18.87 -3.21 1.04
N THR A 60 18.20 -4.35 0.86
CA THR A 60 18.85 -5.61 0.47
C THR A 60 19.50 -5.51 -0.92
N ALA A 61 18.85 -4.87 -1.89
CA ALA A 61 19.43 -4.64 -3.21
C ALA A 61 20.71 -3.79 -3.14
N ILE A 62 20.71 -2.73 -2.32
CA ILE A 62 21.89 -1.89 -2.09
C ILE A 62 22.99 -2.68 -1.37
N GLN A 63 22.64 -3.47 -0.37
CA GLN A 63 23.59 -4.32 0.34
C GLN A 63 24.21 -5.40 -0.55
N GLN A 64 23.44 -5.97 -1.49
CA GLN A 64 23.96 -6.90 -2.49
C GLN A 64 25.00 -6.23 -3.40
N TYR A 65 24.68 -5.03 -3.89
CA TYR A 65 25.60 -4.25 -4.71
C TYR A 65 26.93 -3.96 -3.99
N VAL A 66 26.86 -3.64 -2.69
CA VAL A 66 28.06 -3.49 -1.83
C VAL A 66 28.78 -4.82 -1.62
N GLY A 67 28.04 -5.91 -1.43
CA GLY A 67 28.58 -7.27 -1.31
C GLY A 67 29.35 -7.76 -2.54
N ASP A 68 29.00 -7.27 -3.73
CA ASP A 68 29.71 -7.55 -4.98
C ASP A 68 31.02 -6.75 -5.13
N GLY A 69 31.41 -5.99 -4.11
CA GLY A 69 32.68 -5.25 -4.05
C GLY A 69 32.58 -3.79 -4.50
N ASN A 70 31.38 -3.28 -4.74
CA ASN A 70 31.17 -1.86 -5.05
C ASN A 70 31.06 -1.03 -3.76
N THR A 71 31.43 0.24 -3.82
CA THR A 71 31.23 1.17 -2.71
C THR A 71 30.07 2.11 -3.03
N VAL A 72 29.14 2.23 -2.08
CA VAL A 72 28.07 3.24 -2.12
C VAL A 72 28.32 4.20 -0.98
N THR A 73 28.61 5.45 -1.31
CA THR A 73 28.77 6.52 -0.33
C THR A 73 27.81 7.63 -0.68
N GLN A 74 26.67 7.65 0.00
CA GLN A 74 25.59 8.59 -0.23
C GLN A 74 25.16 9.19 1.11
N THR A 75 25.83 10.25 1.56
CA THR A 75 25.64 10.83 2.91
C THR A 75 24.40 11.72 3.03
N THR A 76 23.78 12.06 1.92
CA THR A 76 22.49 12.77 1.85
C THR A 76 21.46 11.90 1.14
N TRP A 77 20.19 12.10 1.45
CA TRP A 77 19.12 11.39 0.76
C TRP A 77 19.19 11.60 -0.75
N ASN A 78 19.17 10.49 -1.48
CA ASN A 78 19.09 10.49 -2.93
C ASN A 78 17.95 9.57 -3.37
N GLN A 79 17.26 9.96 -4.44
CA GLN A 79 16.13 9.19 -4.94
C GLN A 79 16.61 7.85 -5.49
N VAL A 80 15.93 6.76 -5.13
CA VAL A 80 16.35 5.41 -5.57
C VAL A 80 16.14 5.25 -7.08
N ASP A 81 15.11 5.89 -7.63
CA ASP A 81 14.76 5.84 -9.06
C ASP A 81 15.84 6.43 -9.99
N THR A 82 16.70 7.32 -9.47
CA THR A 82 17.76 7.97 -10.27
C THR A 82 19.03 7.14 -10.37
N GLU A 83 19.12 6.02 -9.66
CA GLU A 83 20.29 5.16 -9.61
C GLU A 83 20.13 3.92 -10.49
N PRO A 84 20.72 3.87 -11.70
CA PRO A 84 20.51 2.77 -12.64
C PRO A 84 20.99 1.42 -12.09
N TRP A 85 22.02 1.44 -11.24
CA TRP A 85 22.59 0.23 -10.66
C TRP A 85 21.61 -0.45 -9.69
N VAL A 86 20.81 0.29 -8.92
CA VAL A 86 19.83 -0.30 -7.98
C VAL A 86 18.79 -1.13 -8.71
N ASN A 87 18.35 -0.68 -9.89
CA ASN A 87 17.37 -1.39 -10.72
C ASN A 87 17.86 -2.77 -11.20
N THR A 88 19.17 -2.99 -11.23
CA THR A 88 19.75 -4.30 -11.62
C THR A 88 19.55 -5.36 -10.53
N TYR A 89 19.43 -4.93 -9.27
CA TYR A 89 19.24 -5.81 -8.10
C TYR A 89 17.78 -5.87 -7.62
N LEU A 90 16.88 -5.14 -8.27
CA LEU A 90 15.44 -5.15 -7.99
C LEU A 90 14.68 -5.83 -9.13
N THR A 91 14.00 -6.92 -8.83
CA THR A 91 13.14 -7.60 -9.82
C THR A 91 11.88 -6.76 -10.06
N GLY A 92 11.84 -6.05 -11.19
CA GLY A 92 10.67 -5.29 -11.65
C GLY A 92 10.72 -3.78 -11.41
N GLY A 93 11.88 -3.21 -11.11
CA GLY A 93 11.99 -1.77 -10.89
C GLY A 93 11.94 -1.36 -9.42
N VAL A 94 12.19 -0.07 -9.19
CA VAL A 94 11.92 0.54 -7.90
C VAL A 94 10.40 0.64 -7.72
N PRO A 95 9.84 0.06 -6.64
CA PRO A 95 8.41 0.12 -6.39
C PRO A 95 7.98 1.55 -6.06
N ALA A 96 6.80 1.98 -6.53
CA ALA A 96 6.25 3.27 -6.10
C ALA A 96 5.73 3.20 -4.65
N VAL A 97 5.82 4.30 -3.91
CA VAL A 97 5.31 4.41 -2.52
C VAL A 97 3.78 4.24 -2.50
N ARG A 98 3.28 3.36 -1.62
CA ARG A 98 1.85 3.02 -1.52
C ARG A 98 1.09 3.95 -0.59
N TYR A 99 1.74 4.47 0.45
CA TYR A 99 1.15 5.42 1.40
C TYR A 99 0.70 6.71 0.70
N ASN A 100 1.58 7.28 -0.12
CA ASN A 100 1.31 8.46 -0.92
C ASN A 100 1.92 8.31 -2.32
N ASN A 101 1.09 8.40 -3.36
CA ASN A 101 1.48 8.13 -4.74
C ASN A 101 2.37 9.23 -5.35
N SER A 102 2.51 10.38 -4.68
CA SER A 102 3.41 11.46 -5.07
C SER A 102 4.80 11.34 -4.43
N TRP A 103 5.01 10.34 -3.57
CA TRP A 103 6.29 10.16 -2.87
C TRP A 103 7.17 9.14 -3.58
N HIS A 104 8.47 9.31 -3.41
CA HIS A 104 9.49 8.41 -3.92
C HIS A 104 10.26 7.78 -2.76
N PHE A 105 10.90 6.64 -3.04
CA PHE A 105 11.87 6.07 -2.11
C PHE A 105 13.20 6.80 -2.24
N TYR A 106 13.83 7.06 -1.11
CA TYR A 106 15.14 7.65 -1.00
C TYR A 106 16.04 6.71 -0.20
N TYR A 107 17.32 6.72 -0.51
CA TYR A 107 18.34 6.01 0.25
C TYR A 107 19.45 6.96 0.66
N MET A 108 20.13 6.61 1.75
CA MET A 108 21.42 7.16 2.12
C MET A 108 22.23 6.04 2.78
N THR A 109 23.54 6.21 2.83
CA THR A 109 24.43 5.33 3.56
C THR A 109 25.16 6.14 4.62
N ASP A 110 25.69 5.46 5.63
CA ASP A 110 26.70 6.09 6.48
C ASP A 110 27.92 6.53 5.63
N SER A 111 28.71 7.43 6.18
CA SER A 111 30.02 7.90 5.70
C SER A 111 31.00 6.78 5.30
N VAL A 112 30.81 5.58 5.85
CA VAL A 112 31.61 4.37 5.57
C VAL A 112 30.94 3.45 4.54
N GLY A 113 29.64 3.62 4.24
CA GLY A 113 28.90 2.78 3.30
C GLY A 113 28.31 1.48 3.88
N ASP A 114 28.60 1.16 5.15
CA ASP A 114 28.22 -0.11 5.78
C ASP A 114 26.72 -0.23 6.11
N THR A 115 26.12 0.87 6.56
CA THR A 115 24.69 0.89 6.93
C THR A 115 23.88 1.62 5.87
N VAL A 116 22.86 0.94 5.34
CA VAL A 116 21.91 1.49 4.39
C VAL A 116 20.66 1.95 5.11
N TYR A 117 20.29 3.20 4.87
CA TYR A 117 19.05 3.80 5.33
C TYR A 117 18.12 3.98 4.13
N VAL A 118 16.86 3.61 4.28
CA VAL A 118 15.84 3.80 3.24
C VAL A 118 14.64 4.51 3.84
N GLY A 119 14.15 5.52 3.14
CA GLY A 119 12.99 6.30 3.54
C GLY A 119 12.08 6.61 2.36
N ALA A 120 10.95 7.24 2.65
CA ALA A 120 10.03 7.74 1.63
C ALA A 120 9.59 9.17 1.96
N GLY A 121 9.42 9.99 0.93
CA GLY A 121 9.04 11.38 1.10
C GLY A 121 8.75 12.10 -0.21
N PRO A 122 8.26 13.36 -0.13
CA PRO A 122 8.03 14.20 -1.30
C PRO A 122 9.31 14.76 -1.93
N SER A 123 10.42 14.86 -1.18
CA SER A 123 11.71 15.37 -1.65
C SER A 123 12.88 14.79 -0.85
N ASP A 124 14.10 14.94 -1.37
CA ASP A 124 15.39 14.63 -0.71
C ASP A 124 15.57 15.28 0.68
N THR A 125 14.93 16.42 0.89
CA THR A 125 15.00 17.21 2.13
C THR A 125 13.89 16.86 3.12
N SER A 126 12.90 16.09 2.70
CA SER A 126 11.71 15.74 3.49
C SER A 126 11.46 14.23 3.47
N VAL A 127 12.49 13.44 3.78
CA VAL A 127 12.39 11.98 3.80
C VAL A 127 12.03 11.49 5.20
N TYR A 128 11.02 10.63 5.30
CA TYR A 128 10.74 9.86 6.50
C TYR A 128 11.46 8.53 6.42
N GLN A 129 12.37 8.27 7.35
CA GLN A 129 13.10 7.00 7.38
C GLN A 129 12.14 5.85 7.70
N ILE A 130 12.36 4.71 7.05
CA ILE A 130 11.57 3.47 7.21
C ILE A 130 12.47 2.31 7.64
N TYR A 131 13.65 2.20 7.02
CA TYR A 131 14.64 1.15 7.26
C TYR A 131 15.98 1.79 7.68
N PRO A 132 16.76 1.18 8.61
CA PRO A 132 16.51 -0.09 9.31
C PRO A 132 15.39 -0.02 10.36
N TYR A 133 15.15 1.18 10.88
CA TYR A 133 14.04 1.49 11.76
C TYR A 133 13.45 2.84 11.36
N PRO A 134 12.14 3.07 11.58
CA PRO A 134 11.54 4.39 11.36
C PRO A 134 12.22 5.46 12.22
N ASP A 135 12.36 6.66 11.68
CA ASP A 135 12.86 7.78 12.48
C ASP A 135 11.90 8.13 13.64
N ASN A 136 12.39 8.92 14.59
CA ASN A 136 11.62 9.34 15.76
C ASN A 136 10.70 10.55 15.49
N ASN A 137 10.54 10.98 14.24
CA ASN A 137 9.73 12.14 13.89
C ASN A 137 8.25 11.87 14.23
N ALA A 138 7.62 12.80 14.96
CA ALA A 138 6.22 12.68 15.35
C ALA A 138 5.26 12.64 14.14
N ASN A 139 5.69 13.19 13.00
CA ASN A 139 4.93 13.22 11.76
C ASN A 139 5.24 12.03 10.83
N ASN A 140 6.08 11.07 11.24
CA ASN A 140 6.41 9.92 10.42
C ASN A 140 5.22 8.94 10.36
N PRO A 141 4.60 8.73 9.18
CA PRO A 141 3.46 7.82 9.04
C PRO A 141 3.83 6.34 9.18
N TYR A 142 5.12 6.01 9.13
CA TYR A 142 5.64 4.65 9.25
C TYR A 142 5.97 4.24 10.68
N LYS A 143 5.74 5.12 11.68
CA LYS A 143 5.91 4.81 13.10
C LYS A 143 4.84 3.84 13.62
#